data_AF-A0A0S9ETH2-F1
#
_entry.id   AF-A0A0S9ETH2-F1
#
_cell.length_a   1.000
_cell.length_b   1.000
_cell.length_c   1.000
_cell.angle_alpha   90.00
_cell.angle_beta   90.00
_cell.angle_gamma   90.00
#
_symmetry.space_group_name_H-M   'P 1'
#
loop_
_entity.id
_entity.type
_entity.pdbx_description
1 polymer ?
#
loop_
_entity_poly.entity_id
_entity_poly.type
_entity_poly.pdbx_seq_one_letter_code
_entity_poly.pdbx_strand_id
1 'polypeptide(L)'
;MGVQLNFINNSNDTNNSEIVVFQKNVATDFDELAVAWQVIKYCGQGDNHPFTFPMTMQVGASDSYGNYTPQLDAQNGQLFQMSLTTSGDRLVAAGSGTSSREVQVLNSLPKGAINASCYKDGKLLATKTSIAPQQKAVFEFKPTIWIGVASQVVQGQVMNSAIISNINTELSLLGIASADIVMTGGGPGANSTPFAFNLENIVMC
;
A
#
# COMPACT_ATOMS: atom_id res chain seq x y z
N MET A 1 -14.78 6.32 -4.02
CA MET A 1 -15.02 6.90 -2.68
C MET A 1 -13.82 6.54 -1.80
N GLY A 2 -13.29 7.49 -1.04
CA GLY A 2 -12.05 7.33 -0.28
C GLY A 2 -11.92 8.41 0.79
N VAL A 3 -10.93 8.27 1.67
CA VAL A 3 -10.64 9.24 2.73
C VAL A 3 -9.87 10.40 2.13
N GLN A 4 -10.36 11.62 2.30
CA GLN A 4 -9.67 12.83 1.83
C GLN A 4 -8.61 13.24 2.85
N LEU A 5 -7.34 13.14 2.48
CA LEU A 5 -6.22 13.44 3.35
C LEU A 5 -5.48 14.66 2.84
N ASN A 6 -4.96 15.46 3.76
CA ASN A 6 -4.13 16.59 3.44
C ASN A 6 -2.91 16.61 4.34
N PHE A 7 -1.74 16.34 3.75
CA PHE A 7 -0.49 16.38 4.49
C PHE A 7 -0.08 17.83 4.71
N ILE A 8 0.34 18.20 5.92
CA ILE A 8 0.82 19.54 6.27
C ILE A 8 2.19 19.43 6.91
N ASN A 9 3.18 20.13 6.34
CA ASN A 9 4.54 20.12 6.88
C ASN A 9 4.75 21.28 7.87
N ASN A 10 4.55 21.03 9.15
CA ASN A 10 4.91 21.95 10.24
C ASN A 10 6.23 21.54 10.92
N SER A 11 7.06 20.75 10.24
CA SER A 11 8.36 20.32 10.77
C SER A 11 9.39 21.45 10.69
N ASN A 12 10.50 21.27 11.40
CA ASN A 12 11.70 22.11 11.30
C ASN A 12 12.73 21.51 10.33
N ASP A 13 12.30 20.65 9.41
CA ASP A 13 13.22 19.96 8.50
C ASP A 13 13.84 20.90 7.47
N THR A 14 15.16 21.08 7.55
CA THR A 14 15.94 21.85 6.59
C THR A 14 16.39 21.02 5.39
N ASN A 15 16.28 19.69 5.45
CA ASN A 15 16.75 18.78 4.40
C ASN A 15 15.68 18.50 3.34
N ASN A 16 14.44 18.99 3.54
CA ASN A 16 13.31 18.76 2.64
C ASN A 16 13.11 17.26 2.34
N SER A 17 13.06 16.48 3.41
CA SER A 17 13.01 15.03 3.36
C SER A 17 11.72 14.55 2.69
N GLU A 18 11.78 13.39 2.03
CA GLU A 18 10.60 12.80 1.40
C GLU A 18 9.74 12.09 2.44
N ILE A 19 8.42 12.19 2.27
CA ILE A 19 7.45 11.51 3.12
C ILE A 19 6.87 10.35 2.32
N VAL A 20 6.88 9.16 2.91
CA VAL A 20 6.29 7.96 2.32
C VAL A 20 5.07 7.53 3.11
N VAL A 21 4.01 7.18 2.37
CA VAL A 21 2.80 6.57 2.90
C VAL A 21 2.61 5.20 2.26
N PHE A 22 2.33 4.19 3.08
CA PHE A 22 2.14 2.81 2.64
C PHE A 22 1.17 2.06 3.56
N GLN A 23 0.83 0.81 3.20
CA GLN A 23 0.16 -0.13 4.10
C GLN A 23 1.00 -1.39 4.26
N LYS A 24 0.85 -2.05 5.41
CA LYS A 24 1.40 -3.38 5.66
C LYS A 24 0.31 -4.42 5.40
N ASN A 25 0.61 -5.44 4.62
CA ASN A 25 -0.23 -6.63 4.56
C ASN A 25 -0.07 -7.39 5.88
N VAL A 26 -1.19 -7.69 6.54
CA VAL A 26 -1.18 -8.36 7.85
C VAL A 26 -1.44 -9.87 7.77
N ALA A 27 -1.58 -10.41 6.56
CA ALA A 27 -1.73 -11.84 6.36
C ALA A 27 -0.52 -12.63 6.91
N THR A 28 -0.79 -13.71 7.65
CA THR A 28 0.14 -14.42 8.56
C THR A 28 1.36 -15.12 7.92
N ASP A 29 1.48 -15.13 6.59
CA ASP A 29 2.49 -15.94 5.88
C ASP A 29 3.44 -15.10 5.01
N PHE A 30 3.82 -13.90 5.46
CA PHE A 30 4.44 -12.93 4.57
C PHE A 30 5.68 -12.22 5.12
N ASP A 31 6.83 -12.51 4.50
CA ASP A 31 7.98 -11.60 4.37
C ASP A 31 7.65 -10.51 3.32
N GLU A 32 6.53 -9.79 3.46
CA GLU A 32 6.13 -8.86 2.40
C GLU A 32 6.91 -7.57 2.49
N LEU A 33 7.55 -7.24 1.37
CA LEU A 33 8.15 -5.95 1.17
C LEU A 33 7.03 -4.94 0.88
N ALA A 34 6.85 -3.96 1.76
CA ALA A 34 5.83 -2.94 1.59
C ALA A 34 6.14 -2.03 0.39
N VAL A 35 5.11 -1.61 -0.34
CA VAL A 35 5.26 -0.72 -1.50
C VAL A 35 5.05 0.72 -1.05
N ALA A 36 5.88 1.64 -1.54
CA ALA A 36 5.73 3.07 -1.31
C ALA A 36 4.52 3.62 -2.11
N TRP A 37 3.32 3.44 -1.58
CA TRP A 37 2.07 3.72 -2.29
C TRP A 37 1.94 5.21 -2.69
N GLN A 38 2.28 6.12 -1.79
CA GLN A 38 2.34 7.56 -2.05
C GLN A 38 3.65 8.12 -1.52
N VAL A 39 4.35 8.92 -2.34
CA VAL A 39 5.57 9.63 -1.93
C VAL A 39 5.37 11.12 -2.15
N ILE A 40 5.47 11.89 -1.07
CA ILE A 40 5.36 13.35 -1.07
C ILE A 40 6.79 13.89 -1.08
N LYS A 41 7.13 14.61 -2.15
CA LYS A 41 8.45 15.21 -2.36
C LYS A 41 8.33 16.72 -2.36
N TYR A 42 9.37 17.40 -1.87
CA TYR A 42 9.51 18.85 -1.96
C TYR A 42 8.36 19.65 -1.33
N CYS A 43 7.77 19.15 -0.24
CA CYS A 43 6.74 19.87 0.51
C CYS A 43 7.41 20.72 1.59
N GLY A 44 7.50 22.03 1.37
CA GLY A 44 8.21 22.96 2.25
C GLY A 44 7.51 23.17 3.59
N GLN A 45 8.20 23.83 4.54
CA GLN A 45 7.61 24.18 5.82
C GLN A 45 6.43 25.15 5.63
N GLY A 46 5.28 24.80 6.20
CA GLY A 46 4.00 25.51 6.05
C GLY A 46 3.20 25.12 4.81
N ASP A 47 3.76 24.33 3.89
CA ASP A 47 3.06 23.85 2.71
C ASP A 47 2.19 22.63 3.02
N ASN A 48 1.30 22.30 2.09
CA ASN A 48 0.46 21.12 2.17
C ASN A 48 0.46 20.28 0.88
N HIS A 49 -0.03 19.05 1.00
CA HIS A 49 -0.19 18.13 -0.12
C HIS A 49 -1.50 17.31 0.05
N PRO A 50 -2.57 17.66 -0.68
CA PRO A 50 -3.81 16.90 -0.66
C PRO A 50 -3.70 15.61 -1.48
N PHE A 51 -4.24 14.52 -0.96
CA PHE A 51 -4.38 13.24 -1.66
C PHE A 51 -5.57 12.44 -1.13
N THR A 52 -6.15 11.58 -1.97
CA THR A 52 -7.25 10.71 -1.55
C THR A 52 -6.73 9.31 -1.30
N PHE A 53 -7.02 8.75 -0.12
CA PHE A 53 -6.77 7.34 0.16
C PHE A 53 -8.00 6.49 -0.24
N PRO A 54 -7.91 5.66 -1.28
CA PRO A 54 -9.05 4.89 -1.77
C PRO A 54 -9.38 3.74 -0.80
N MET A 55 -10.66 3.54 -0.53
CA MET A 55 -11.11 2.39 0.30
C MET A 55 -11.30 1.12 -0.54
N THR A 56 -11.48 1.26 -1.85
CA THR A 56 -11.50 0.13 -2.79
C THR A 56 -10.08 -0.38 -3.04
N MET A 57 -9.98 -1.60 -3.56
CA MET A 57 -8.73 -2.17 -4.04
C MET A 57 -9.00 -2.99 -5.29
N GLN A 58 -7.93 -3.24 -6.04
CA GLN A 58 -7.93 -4.12 -7.20
C GLN A 58 -6.84 -5.18 -7.07
N VAL A 59 -7.01 -6.30 -7.74
CA VAL A 59 -5.97 -7.31 -7.89
C VAL A 59 -5.58 -7.50 -9.35
N GLY A 60 -4.31 -7.79 -9.57
CA GLY A 60 -3.76 -8.17 -10.87
C GLY A 60 -2.69 -9.24 -10.68
N ALA A 61 -2.22 -9.79 -11.79
CA ALA A 61 -1.12 -10.73 -11.79
C ALA A 61 -0.14 -10.42 -12.92
N SER A 62 1.10 -10.87 -12.76
CA SER A 62 2.15 -10.80 -13.78
C SER A 62 2.94 -12.09 -13.85
N ASP A 63 3.61 -12.32 -14.98
CA ASP A 63 4.49 -13.46 -15.20
C ASP A 63 5.97 -13.05 -15.22
N SER A 64 6.86 -14.03 -15.41
CA SER A 64 8.32 -13.81 -15.49
C SER A 64 8.78 -13.08 -16.75
N TYR A 65 7.91 -12.86 -17.73
CA TYR A 65 8.21 -12.22 -19.00
C TYR A 65 7.80 -10.74 -19.01
N GLY A 66 7.28 -10.23 -17.91
CA GLY A 66 6.84 -8.84 -17.80
C GLY A 66 5.44 -8.60 -18.37
N ASN A 67 4.64 -9.65 -18.57
CA ASN A 67 3.24 -9.50 -18.95
C ASN A 67 2.38 -9.24 -17.71
N TYR A 68 1.33 -8.44 -17.87
CA TYR A 68 0.39 -8.10 -16.80
C TYR A 68 -1.04 -8.42 -17.23
N THR A 69 -1.84 -8.94 -16.30
CA THR A 69 -3.28 -9.05 -16.50
C THR A 69 -3.96 -7.69 -16.30
N PRO A 70 -5.17 -7.49 -16.85
CA PRO A 70 -6.05 -6.42 -16.39
C PRO A 70 -6.26 -6.49 -14.87
N GLN A 71 -6.45 -5.33 -14.25
CA GLN A 71 -6.81 -5.22 -12.84
C GLN A 71 -8.31 -5.51 -12.67
N LEU A 72 -8.65 -6.27 -11.64
CA LEU A 72 -10.03 -6.59 -11.27
C LEU A 72 -10.34 -5.96 -9.92
N ASP A 73 -11.49 -5.27 -9.81
CA ASP A 73 -11.97 -4.78 -8.53
C ASP A 73 -12.14 -5.94 -7.54
N ALA A 74 -11.68 -5.73 -6.31
CA ALA A 74 -11.61 -6.75 -5.30
C ALA A 74 -12.15 -6.26 -3.95
N GLN A 75 -12.82 -7.17 -3.23
CA GLN A 75 -13.37 -6.96 -1.91
C GLN A 75 -12.94 -8.09 -0.98
N ASN A 76 -12.74 -7.79 0.30
CA ASN A 76 -12.45 -8.79 1.32
C ASN A 76 -13.49 -9.93 1.27
N GLY A 77 -13.04 -11.17 1.35
CA GLY A 77 -13.88 -12.35 1.17
C GLY A 77 -13.86 -12.94 -0.23
N GLN A 78 -13.24 -12.29 -1.21
CA GLN A 78 -13.21 -12.78 -2.59
C GLN A 78 -11.95 -13.60 -2.91
N LEU A 79 -12.13 -14.58 -3.79
CA LEU A 79 -11.08 -15.37 -4.41
C LEU A 79 -11.02 -15.06 -5.90
N PHE A 80 -9.80 -14.85 -6.38
CA PHE A 80 -9.46 -14.79 -7.78
C PHE A 80 -8.51 -15.93 -8.12
N GLN A 81 -8.49 -16.34 -9.37
CA GLN A 81 -7.55 -17.35 -9.84
C GLN A 81 -6.97 -17.00 -11.19
N MET A 82 -5.70 -17.32 -11.36
CA MET A 82 -5.08 -17.39 -12.68
C MET A 82 -5.43 -18.74 -13.30
N SER A 83 -6.15 -18.73 -14.41
CA SER A 83 -6.57 -19.94 -15.13
C SER A 83 -6.06 -19.93 -16.57
N LEU A 84 -5.64 -21.11 -17.04
CA LEU A 84 -5.28 -21.31 -18.43
C LEU A 84 -6.56 -21.38 -19.27
N THR A 85 -6.64 -20.54 -20.30
CA THR A 85 -7.71 -20.55 -21.29
C THR A 85 -7.17 -21.01 -22.64
N THR A 86 -8.04 -21.19 -23.64
CA THR A 86 -7.63 -21.49 -25.02
C THR A 86 -6.75 -20.40 -25.64
N SER A 87 -6.84 -19.18 -25.14
CA SER A 87 -6.10 -18.01 -25.66
C SER A 87 -4.97 -17.56 -24.72
N GLY A 88 -4.60 -18.38 -23.72
CA GLY A 88 -3.57 -18.09 -22.74
C GLY A 88 -4.10 -17.89 -21.32
N ASP A 89 -3.23 -17.41 -20.43
CA ASP A 89 -3.52 -17.28 -19.00
C ASP A 89 -4.40 -16.05 -18.73
N ARG A 90 -5.38 -16.19 -17.84
CA ARG A 90 -6.29 -15.11 -17.48
C ARG A 90 -6.59 -15.12 -15.99
N LEU A 91 -6.50 -13.94 -15.38
CA LEU A 91 -7.02 -13.69 -14.05
C LEU A 91 -8.55 -13.54 -14.10
N VAL A 92 -9.26 -14.33 -13.29
CA VAL A 92 -10.73 -14.32 -13.21
C VAL A 92 -11.20 -14.42 -11.77
N ALA A 93 -12.39 -13.90 -11.49
CA ALA A 93 -13.06 -14.13 -10.21
C ALA A 93 -13.44 -15.62 -10.08
N ALA A 94 -13.23 -16.18 -8.89
CA ALA A 94 -13.51 -17.58 -8.55
C ALA A 94 -14.49 -17.74 -7.39
N GLY A 95 -15.18 -16.66 -7.00
CA GLY A 95 -16.19 -16.66 -5.94
C GLY A 95 -15.61 -16.26 -4.59
N SER A 96 -16.05 -16.94 -3.53
CA SER A 96 -15.65 -16.63 -2.15
C SER A 96 -14.33 -17.31 -1.78
N GLY A 97 -13.47 -16.58 -1.08
CA GLY A 97 -12.26 -17.10 -0.47
C GLY A 97 -12.53 -17.84 0.84
N THR A 98 -11.46 -18.36 1.45
CA THR A 98 -11.55 -19.11 2.72
C THR A 98 -11.69 -18.23 3.96
N SER A 99 -11.59 -16.90 3.81
CA SER A 99 -11.64 -15.91 4.88
C SER A 99 -12.37 -14.67 4.38
N SER A 100 -13.24 -14.09 5.22
CA SER A 100 -14.00 -12.88 4.91
C SER A 100 -13.20 -11.58 5.08
N ARG A 101 -11.95 -11.67 5.55
CA ARG A 101 -11.11 -10.51 5.87
C ARG A 101 -10.06 -10.19 4.82
N GLU A 102 -9.82 -11.12 3.91
CA GLU A 102 -8.72 -11.04 2.95
C GLU A 102 -9.22 -11.22 1.52
N VAL A 103 -8.41 -10.77 0.56
CA VAL A 103 -8.53 -11.16 -0.84
C VAL A 103 -7.48 -12.20 -1.16
N GLN A 104 -7.90 -13.23 -1.89
CA GLN A 104 -7.04 -14.34 -2.28
C GLN A 104 -6.83 -14.36 -3.78
N VAL A 105 -5.60 -14.63 -4.21
CA VAL A 105 -5.27 -14.87 -5.63
C VAL A 105 -4.57 -16.22 -5.73
N LEU A 106 -5.25 -17.20 -6.29
CA LEU A 106 -4.75 -18.55 -6.52
C LEU A 106 -4.06 -18.66 -7.87
N ASN A 107 -2.85 -19.22 -7.90
CA ASN A 107 -2.26 -19.67 -9.16
C ASN A 107 -2.86 -21.04 -9.52
N SER A 108 -3.89 -21.07 -10.37
CA SER A 108 -4.56 -22.31 -10.82
C SER A 108 -3.97 -22.86 -12.12
N LEU A 109 -2.81 -22.34 -12.56
CA LEU A 109 -2.11 -22.84 -13.73
C LEU A 109 -1.50 -24.22 -13.46
N PRO A 110 -1.39 -25.10 -14.47
CA PRO A 110 -0.72 -26.39 -14.31
C PRO A 110 0.80 -26.26 -14.14
N LYS A 111 1.39 -25.15 -14.61
CA LYS A 111 2.81 -24.85 -14.54
C LYS A 111 3.04 -23.34 -14.60
N GLY A 112 4.22 -22.89 -14.15
CA GLY A 112 4.61 -21.49 -14.17
C GLY A 112 4.24 -20.79 -12.87
N ALA A 113 5.17 -19.99 -12.35
CA ALA A 113 4.91 -19.12 -11.21
C ALA A 113 4.38 -17.77 -11.70
N ILE A 114 3.52 -17.16 -10.89
CA ILE A 114 3.00 -15.81 -11.13
C ILE A 114 3.40 -14.89 -9.97
N ASN A 115 3.39 -13.59 -10.20
CA ASN A 115 3.32 -12.62 -9.13
C ASN A 115 1.87 -12.13 -9.04
N ALA A 116 1.31 -12.06 -7.83
CA ALA A 116 0.02 -11.41 -7.60
C ALA A 116 0.27 -10.05 -6.95
N SER A 117 -0.50 -9.06 -7.37
CA SER A 117 -0.35 -7.67 -6.93
C SER A 117 -1.69 -7.11 -6.52
N CYS A 118 -1.69 -6.34 -5.42
CA CYS A 118 -2.83 -5.56 -4.98
C CYS A 118 -2.58 -4.08 -5.28
N TYR A 119 -3.64 -3.39 -5.72
CA TYR A 119 -3.59 -2.00 -6.16
C TYR A 119 -4.65 -1.16 -5.44
N LYS A 120 -4.33 0.12 -5.28
CA LYS A 120 -5.23 1.16 -4.76
C LYS A 120 -5.14 2.36 -5.69
N ASP A 121 -6.26 2.67 -6.34
CA ASP A 121 -6.33 3.74 -7.35
C ASP A 121 -5.31 3.53 -8.48
N GLY A 122 -5.23 2.29 -8.99
CA GLY A 122 -4.26 1.88 -10.01
C GLY A 122 -2.78 1.82 -9.56
N LYS A 123 -2.44 2.35 -8.37
CA LYS A 123 -1.09 2.32 -7.80
C LYS A 123 -0.85 1.01 -7.05
N LEU A 124 0.33 0.43 -7.22
CA LEU A 124 0.73 -0.79 -6.53
C LEU A 124 0.77 -0.55 -4.99
N LEU A 125 0.15 -1.45 -4.24
CA LEU A 125 0.08 -1.43 -2.78
C LEU A 125 0.88 -2.56 -2.15
N ALA A 126 0.81 -3.76 -2.73
CA ALA A 126 1.51 -4.94 -2.25
C ALA A 126 1.71 -5.95 -3.38
N THR A 127 2.68 -6.84 -3.24
CA THR A 127 2.94 -7.86 -4.25
C THR A 127 3.53 -9.13 -3.62
N LYS A 128 2.88 -10.26 -3.88
CA LYS A 128 3.45 -11.59 -3.64
C LYS A 128 4.13 -12.06 -4.90
N THR A 129 5.41 -12.35 -4.81
CA THR A 129 6.18 -12.86 -5.95
C THR A 129 6.30 -14.38 -5.91
N SER A 130 6.60 -14.97 -7.07
CA SER A 130 6.95 -16.40 -7.19
C SER A 130 5.89 -17.37 -6.64
N ILE A 131 4.61 -17.08 -6.86
CA ILE A 131 3.51 -17.94 -6.44
C ILE A 131 3.48 -19.17 -7.35
N ALA A 132 3.88 -20.33 -6.83
CA ALA A 132 3.89 -21.57 -7.58
C ALA A 132 2.46 -22.07 -7.88
N PRO A 133 2.28 -22.98 -8.86
CA PRO A 133 1.02 -23.67 -9.10
C PRO A 133 0.36 -24.18 -7.81
N GLN A 134 -0.95 -23.99 -7.71
CA GLN A 134 -1.81 -24.34 -6.57
C GLN A 134 -1.51 -23.58 -5.26
N GLN A 135 -0.59 -22.61 -5.28
CA GLN A 135 -0.37 -21.70 -4.16
C GLN A 135 -1.18 -20.41 -4.31
N LYS A 136 -1.40 -19.73 -3.18
CA LYS A 136 -2.17 -18.49 -3.11
C LYS A 136 -1.34 -17.32 -2.59
N ALA A 137 -1.62 -16.13 -3.13
CA ALA A 137 -1.40 -14.87 -2.43
C ALA A 137 -2.62 -14.53 -1.58
N VAL A 138 -2.34 -13.89 -0.44
CA VAL A 138 -3.35 -13.43 0.51
C VAL A 138 -3.03 -11.98 0.82
N PHE A 139 -4.01 -11.11 0.64
CA PHE A 139 -3.93 -9.69 0.93
C PHE A 139 -4.96 -9.32 1.98
N GLU A 140 -4.50 -8.90 3.15
CA GLU A 140 -5.32 -8.39 4.24
C GLU A 140 -4.76 -7.04 4.68
N PHE A 141 -5.57 -5.98 4.57
CA PHE A 141 -5.20 -4.64 4.98
C PHE A 141 -6.15 -4.12 6.04
N LYS A 142 -5.58 -3.58 7.12
CA LYS A 142 -6.33 -2.74 8.06
C LYS A 142 -6.65 -1.40 7.40
N PRO A 143 -7.71 -0.69 7.84
CA PRO A 143 -7.97 0.69 7.44
C PRO A 143 -6.98 1.65 8.14
N THR A 144 -5.68 1.34 8.09
CA THR A 144 -4.60 2.13 8.68
C THR A 144 -3.56 2.41 7.61
N ILE A 145 -2.89 3.55 7.71
CA ILE A 145 -1.72 3.87 6.89
C ILE A 145 -0.49 3.96 7.78
N TRP A 146 0.65 3.59 7.22
CA TRP A 146 1.97 3.83 7.81
C TRP A 146 2.58 5.02 7.10
N ILE A 147 3.10 5.97 7.88
CA ILE A 147 3.70 7.19 7.37
C ILE A 147 5.03 7.47 8.06
N GLY A 148 6.01 7.94 7.31
CA GLY A 148 7.29 8.35 7.86
C GLY A 148 8.15 9.09 6.88
N VAL A 149 9.28 9.57 7.39
CA VAL A 149 10.34 10.16 6.56
C VAL A 149 11.22 9.05 6.01
N ALA A 150 11.48 9.09 4.70
CA ALA A 150 12.38 8.15 4.04
C ALA A 150 13.20 8.85 2.95
N SER A 151 14.31 8.23 2.55
CA SER A 151 15.14 8.72 1.44
C SER A 151 15.29 7.62 0.40
N GLN A 152 15.49 8.01 -0.86
CA GLN A 152 15.67 7.10 -2.00
C GLN A 152 14.47 6.16 -2.22
N VAL A 153 13.26 6.66 -1.89
CA VAL A 153 12.02 5.92 -2.10
C VAL A 153 11.37 6.40 -3.40
N VAL A 154 10.94 5.43 -4.21
CA VAL A 154 10.24 5.68 -5.47
C VAL A 154 8.81 5.22 -5.31
N GLN A 155 7.86 6.08 -5.64
CA GLN A 155 6.44 5.76 -5.57
C GLN A 155 6.11 4.53 -6.43
N GLY A 156 5.30 3.62 -5.89
CA GLY A 156 4.92 2.37 -6.54
C GLY A 156 6.02 1.29 -6.56
N GLN A 157 7.18 1.54 -5.94
CA GLN A 157 8.24 0.56 -5.81
C GLN A 157 8.24 -0.09 -4.43
N VAL A 158 8.70 -1.33 -4.43
CA VAL A 158 8.94 -2.12 -3.23
C VAL A 158 10.03 -1.46 -2.37
N MET A 159 9.76 -1.24 -1.09
CA MET A 159 10.69 -0.65 -0.15
C MET A 159 11.59 -1.70 0.50
N ASN A 160 12.83 -1.30 0.80
CA ASN A 160 13.76 -2.11 1.57
C ASN A 160 13.26 -2.25 3.03
N SER A 161 13.43 -3.43 3.61
CA SER A 161 13.07 -3.72 5.00
C SER A 161 13.67 -2.75 6.02
N ALA A 162 14.88 -2.25 5.78
CA ALA A 162 15.53 -1.26 6.65
C ALA A 162 14.79 0.09 6.70
N ILE A 163 14.14 0.49 5.61
CA ILE A 163 13.29 1.70 5.59
C ILE A 163 12.01 1.41 6.37
N ILE A 164 11.40 0.26 6.12
CA ILE A 164 10.14 -0.15 6.77
C ILE A 164 10.31 -0.26 8.29
N SER A 165 11.43 -0.79 8.78
CA SER A 165 11.72 -0.92 10.22
C SER A 165 11.92 0.41 10.93
N ASN A 166 12.28 1.47 10.20
CA ASN A 166 12.47 2.81 10.76
C ASN A 166 11.16 3.62 10.82
N ILE A 167 10.11 3.17 10.11
CA ILE A 167 8.82 3.85 10.06
C ILE A 167 7.83 3.19 11.02
N ASN A 168 7.55 3.89 12.11
CA ASN A 168 6.76 3.36 13.23
C ASN A 168 5.43 4.08 13.47
N THR A 169 5.09 5.10 12.68
CA THR A 169 3.81 5.82 12.85
C THR A 169 2.71 5.16 12.02
N GLU A 170 1.76 4.55 12.73
CA GLU A 170 0.51 4.00 12.17
C GLU A 170 -0.65 4.96 12.48
N LEU A 171 -1.40 5.36 11.45
CA LEU A 171 -2.58 6.22 11.57
C LEU A 171 -3.83 5.44 11.15
N SER A 172 -4.82 5.36 12.05
CA SER A 172 -6.11 4.75 11.74
C SER A 172 -6.98 5.70 10.93
N LEU A 173 -7.54 5.19 9.83
CA LEU A 173 -8.50 5.88 8.97
C LEU A 173 -9.93 5.37 9.17
N LEU A 174 -10.15 4.50 10.17
CA LEU A 174 -11.47 3.92 10.43
C LEU A 174 -12.49 5.00 10.78
N GLY A 175 -13.55 5.09 9.97
CA GLY A 175 -14.65 6.04 10.17
C GLY A 175 -14.33 7.48 9.79
N ILE A 176 -13.15 7.76 9.21
CA ILE A 176 -12.74 9.10 8.80
C ILE A 176 -13.17 9.35 7.36
N ALA A 177 -13.87 10.46 7.12
CA ALA A 177 -14.19 10.96 5.79
C ALA A 177 -13.07 11.88 5.27
N SER A 178 -12.52 12.74 6.14
CA SER A 178 -11.36 13.58 5.84
C SER A 178 -10.52 13.92 7.07
N ALA A 179 -9.23 14.19 6.90
CA ALA A 179 -8.36 14.68 7.96
C ALA A 179 -7.09 15.35 7.41
N ASP A 180 -6.47 16.20 8.23
CA ASP A 180 -5.11 16.67 7.99
C ASP A 180 -4.12 15.70 8.65
N ILE A 181 -3.01 15.40 7.96
CA ILE A 181 -1.85 14.70 8.54
C ILE A 181 -0.77 15.74 8.80
N VAL A 182 -0.60 16.12 10.06
CA VAL A 182 0.34 17.17 10.46
C VAL A 182 1.67 16.55 10.87
N MET A 183 2.72 16.89 10.13
CA MET A 183 4.10 16.54 10.44
C MET A 183 4.75 17.62 11.28
N THR A 184 5.38 17.25 12.39
CA THR A 184 6.13 18.16 13.27
C THR A 184 7.49 17.55 13.64
N GLY A 185 8.32 18.34 14.33
CA GLY A 185 9.66 17.93 14.76
C GLY A 185 10.70 18.03 13.65
N GLY A 186 11.78 17.25 13.76
CA GLY A 186 12.93 17.35 12.87
C GLY A 186 13.82 18.57 13.14
N GLY A 187 14.71 18.84 12.18
CA GLY A 187 15.67 19.93 12.21
C GLY A 187 17.07 19.54 12.71
N PRO A 188 18.08 20.39 12.48
CA PRO A 188 19.45 20.09 12.86
C PRO A 188 19.70 20.35 14.37
N GLY A 189 20.60 19.56 14.97
CA GLY A 189 21.19 19.84 16.27
C GLY A 189 20.66 18.99 17.44
N ALA A 190 21.36 19.05 18.58
CA ALA A 190 21.10 18.18 19.73
C ALA A 190 19.72 18.37 20.40
N ASN A 191 19.04 19.48 20.11
CA ASN A 191 17.73 19.81 20.67
C ASN A 191 16.57 19.50 19.69
N SER A 192 16.85 18.92 18.52
CA SER A 192 15.83 18.54 17.55
C SER A 192 14.96 17.42 18.13
N THR A 193 13.63 17.55 18.00
CA THR A 193 12.72 16.44 18.30
C THR A 193 12.63 15.49 17.10
N PRO A 194 12.33 14.19 17.32
CA PRO A 194 12.05 13.28 16.22
C PRO A 194 10.85 13.76 15.39
N PHE A 195 10.80 13.32 14.13
CA PHE A 195 9.60 13.52 13.31
C PHE A 195 8.40 12.83 13.94
N ALA A 196 7.28 13.54 13.99
CA ALA A 196 6.00 13.02 14.47
C ALA A 196 4.90 13.36 13.47
N PHE A 197 3.94 12.44 13.30
CA PHE A 197 2.79 12.61 12.42
C PHE A 197 1.51 12.36 13.23
N ASN A 198 0.56 13.28 13.16
CA ASN A 198 -0.71 13.18 13.87
C ASN A 198 -1.86 13.56 12.94
N LEU A 199 -3.03 12.99 13.21
CA LEU A 199 -4.27 13.39 12.54
C LEU A 199 -4.87 14.60 13.25
N GLU A 200 -5.22 15.63 12.49
CA GLU A 200 -5.91 16.83 12.93
C GLU A 200 -7.12 17.11 12.01
N ASN A 201 -8.00 18.01 12.43
CA ASN A 201 -9.17 18.44 11.65
C ASN A 201 -10.01 17.27 11.09
N ILE A 202 -10.20 16.24 11.91
CA ILE A 202 -10.86 14.98 11.53
C ILE A 202 -12.36 15.21 11.33
N VAL A 203 -12.86 14.78 10.17
CA VAL A 203 -14.30 14.69 9.86
C VAL A 203 -14.66 13.22 9.74
N MET A 204 -15.73 12.81 10.43
CA MET A 204 -16.22 11.44 10.44
C MET A 204 -17.25 11.18 9.33
N CYS A 205 -17.36 9.92 8.90
CA CYS A 205 -18.34 9.44 7.91
C CYS A 205 -19.76 9.33 8.48
#